data_AF-A0A1E5Q7X8-F1
#
_entry.id   AF-A0A1E5Q7X8-F1
#
_cell.length_a   1.000
_cell.length_b   1.000
_cell.length_c   1.000
_cell.angle_alpha   90.00
_cell.angle_beta   90.00
_cell.angle_gamma   90.00
#
_symmetry.space_group_name_H-M   'P 1'
#
loop_
_entity.id
_entity.type
_entity.pdbx_description
1 polymer ?
#
loop_
_entity_poly.entity_id
_entity_poly.type
_entity_poly.pdbx_seq_one_letter_code
_entity_poly.pdbx_strand_id
1 'polypeptide(L)'
;MTLSGFMDRAPSSTLFMATTNVLVKIHGSLKSRLSQVCFDHPNTARMEKFAKKIALLEGLPLTDDQIKSICVSVNGCFRELLIVLERHANNQRSQSSVQQNITPPTKPA
;
A
#
# COMPACT_ATOMS: atom_id res chain seq x y z
N MET A 1 -32.37 7.30 -15.94
CA MET A 1 -31.99 5.90 -16.22
C MET A 1 -31.10 5.44 -15.08
N THR A 2 -31.47 4.37 -14.35
CA THR A 2 -30.71 3.90 -13.18
C THR A 2 -29.60 2.94 -13.60
N LEU A 3 -28.49 2.91 -12.84
CA LEU A 3 -27.34 2.02 -13.10
C LEU A 3 -27.76 0.54 -13.19
N SER A 4 -28.76 0.13 -12.40
CA SER A 4 -29.32 -1.21 -12.44
C SER A 4 -29.91 -1.57 -13.81
N GLY A 5 -30.62 -0.64 -14.46
CA GLY A 5 -31.21 -0.86 -15.77
C GLY A 5 -30.18 -0.89 -16.92
N PHE A 6 -28.96 -0.40 -16.69
CA PHE A 6 -27.85 -0.55 -17.63
C PHE A 6 -27.22 -1.94 -17.52
N MET A 7 -26.98 -2.42 -16.30
CA MET A 7 -26.44 -3.77 -16.05
C MET A 7 -27.34 -4.86 -16.65
N ASP A 8 -28.66 -4.64 -16.63
CA ASP A 8 -29.66 -5.57 -17.20
C ASP A 8 -29.60 -5.71 -18.73
N ARG A 9 -29.03 -4.73 -19.43
CA ARG A 9 -29.00 -4.72 -20.91
C ARG A 9 -27.82 -5.47 -21.49
N ALA A 10 -26.82 -5.78 -20.67
CA ALA A 10 -25.57 -6.40 -21.13
C ALA A 10 -25.04 -7.46 -20.14
N PRO A 11 -25.88 -8.40 -19.63
CA PRO A 11 -25.44 -9.36 -18.63
C PRO A 11 -24.46 -10.40 -19.18
N SER A 12 -24.46 -10.66 -20.49
CA SER A 12 -23.63 -11.68 -21.14
C SER A 12 -22.40 -11.14 -21.87
N SER A 13 -22.32 -9.82 -22.09
CA SER A 13 -21.22 -9.19 -22.83
C SER A 13 -20.26 -8.38 -21.95
N THR A 14 -20.65 -8.05 -20.72
CA THR A 14 -19.91 -7.11 -19.87
C THR A 14 -19.90 -7.58 -18.42
N LEU A 15 -18.70 -7.65 -17.83
CA LEU A 15 -18.53 -7.88 -16.39
C LEU A 15 -18.47 -6.54 -15.65
N PHE A 16 -19.29 -6.39 -14.62
CA PHE A 16 -19.33 -5.19 -13.78
C PHE A 16 -18.63 -5.44 -12.44
N MET A 17 -17.74 -4.52 -12.06
CA MET A 17 -17.10 -4.50 -10.75
C MET A 17 -17.36 -3.15 -10.08
N ALA A 18 -17.94 -3.18 -8.88
CA ALA A 18 -18.15 -2.00 -8.06
C ALA A 18 -17.35 -2.15 -6.75
N THR A 19 -16.67 -1.08 -6.33
CA THR A 19 -15.88 -1.04 -5.10
C THR A 19 -16.50 -0.06 -4.11
N THR A 20 -16.53 -0.44 -2.83
CA THR A 20 -16.97 0.43 -1.73
C THR A 20 -16.27 0.05 -0.45
N ASN A 21 -16.08 1.03 0.44
CA ASN A 21 -15.65 0.79 1.82
C ASN A 21 -16.84 0.56 2.76
N VAL A 22 -18.05 0.92 2.33
CA VAL A 22 -19.26 0.93 3.17
C VAL A 22 -20.42 0.31 2.42
N LEU A 23 -20.60 -1.01 2.57
CA LEU A 23 -21.64 -1.77 1.87
C LEU A 23 -23.05 -1.27 2.15
N VAL A 24 -23.33 -0.76 3.35
CA VAL A 24 -24.66 -0.22 3.72
C VAL A 24 -25.10 0.96 2.85
N LYS A 25 -24.16 1.68 2.22
CA LYS A 25 -24.46 2.79 1.30
C LYS A 25 -24.82 2.35 -0.12
N ILE A 26 -24.64 1.07 -0.47
CA ILE A 26 -25.05 0.56 -1.78
C ILE A 26 -26.56 0.35 -1.83
N HIS A 27 -27.19 0.88 -2.87
CA HIS A 27 -28.63 0.73 -3.14
C HIS A 27 -29.02 -0.76 -3.26
N GLY A 28 -30.16 -1.16 -2.67
CA GLY A 28 -30.58 -2.56 -2.59
C GLY A 28 -30.67 -3.26 -3.94
N SER A 29 -31.15 -2.55 -4.97
CA SER A 29 -31.24 -3.11 -6.34
C SER A 29 -29.89 -3.48 -6.95
N LEU A 30 -28.79 -2.82 -6.56
CA LEU A 30 -27.44 -3.18 -6.99
C LEU A 30 -26.89 -4.36 -6.18
N LYS A 31 -27.17 -4.42 -4.88
CA LYS A 31 -26.73 -5.53 -4.00
C LYS A 31 -27.24 -6.88 -4.47
N SER A 32 -28.48 -6.94 -4.95
CA SER A 32 -29.07 -8.20 -5.46
C SER A 32 -28.46 -8.71 -6.77
N ARG A 33 -27.70 -7.86 -7.49
CA ARG A 33 -27.16 -8.15 -8.83
C ARG A 33 -25.67 -8.44 -8.83
N LEU A 34 -24.99 -8.23 -7.70
CA LEU A 34 -23.55 -8.34 -7.58
C LEU A 34 -23.22 -9.38 -6.52
N SER A 35 -22.29 -10.29 -6.85
CA SER A 35 -21.63 -11.10 -5.85
C SER A 35 -20.76 -10.21 -4.96
N GLN A 36 -20.84 -10.42 -3.66
CA GLN A 36 -20.14 -9.59 -2.68
C GLN A 36 -18.84 -10.28 -2.26
N VAL A 37 -17.74 -9.51 -2.32
CA VAL A 37 -16.44 -9.92 -1.79
C VAL A 37 -16.03 -8.87 -0.77
N CYS A 38 -15.89 -9.28 0.49
CA CYS A 38 -15.41 -8.41 1.57
C CYS A 38 -13.90 -8.55 1.70
N PHE A 39 -13.21 -7.42 1.79
CA PHE A 39 -11.77 -7.36 2.02
C PHE A 39 -11.51 -6.85 3.43
N ASP A 40 -11.07 -7.75 4.30
CA ASP A 40 -10.62 -7.38 5.64
C ASP A 40 -9.23 -6.74 5.58
N HIS A 41 -8.90 -6.00 6.64
CA HIS A 41 -7.54 -5.52 6.83
C HIS A 41 -6.57 -6.71 6.87
N PRO A 42 -5.46 -6.65 6.10
CA PRO A 42 -4.43 -7.67 6.17
C PRO A 42 -3.85 -7.72 7.57
N ASN A 43 -3.62 -8.93 8.09
CA ASN A 43 -2.94 -9.09 9.36
C ASN A 43 -1.48 -8.60 9.28
N THR A 44 -0.93 -8.26 10.44
CA THR A 44 0.43 -7.73 10.57
C THR A 44 1.46 -8.67 9.96
N ALA A 45 1.32 -9.99 10.15
CA ALA A 45 2.24 -10.99 9.59
C ALA A 45 2.29 -10.97 8.04
N ARG A 46 1.15 -10.75 7.37
CA ARG A 46 1.10 -10.60 5.91
C ARG A 46 1.76 -9.29 5.47
N MET A 47 1.57 -8.22 6.23
CA MET A 47 2.22 -6.94 5.96
C MET A 47 3.73 -7.01 6.15
N GLU A 48 4.21 -7.67 7.20
CA GLU A 48 5.65 -7.87 7.46
C GLU A 48 6.33 -8.61 6.31
N LYS A 49 5.73 -9.69 5.80
CA LYS A 49 6.26 -10.41 4.62
C LYS A 49 6.41 -9.49 3.40
N PHE A 50 5.44 -8.60 3.20
CA PHE A 50 5.46 -7.64 2.11
C PHE A 50 6.52 -6.54 2.33
N ALA A 51 6.59 -5.99 3.54
CA ALA A 51 7.57 -4.97 3.92
C ALA A 51 9.01 -5.50 3.83
N LYS A 52 9.28 -6.73 4.29
CA LYS A 52 10.59 -7.39 4.15
C LYS A 52 11.00 -7.53 2.69
N LYS A 53 10.06 -7.92 1.82
CA LYS A 53 10.33 -8.02 0.38
C LYS A 53 10.70 -6.66 -0.22
N ILE A 54 9.98 -5.60 0.14
CA ILE A 54 10.28 -4.24 -0.34
C ILE A 54 11.63 -3.76 0.21
N ALA A 55 11.88 -3.93 1.51
CA ALA A 55 13.14 -3.53 2.12
C ALA A 55 14.33 -4.21 1.45
N LEU A 56 14.21 -5.50 1.11
CA LEU A 56 15.24 -6.22 0.37
C LEU A 56 15.42 -5.69 -1.06
N LEU A 57 14.33 -5.46 -1.81
CA LEU A 57 14.37 -5.01 -3.20
C LEU A 57 14.92 -3.58 -3.34
N GLU A 58 14.57 -2.71 -2.41
CA GLU A 58 14.95 -1.30 -2.40
C GLU A 58 16.25 -1.04 -1.62
N GLY A 59 16.87 -2.08 -1.06
CA GLY A 59 18.11 -1.97 -0.29
C GLY A 59 17.95 -1.15 1.00
N LEU A 60 16.78 -1.19 1.63
CA LEU A 60 16.52 -0.48 2.89
C LEU A 60 17.12 -1.28 4.07
N PRO A 61 18.06 -0.71 4.84
CA PRO A 61 18.67 -1.35 5.99
C PRO A 61 17.72 -1.28 7.21
N LEU A 62 16.55 -1.91 7.08
CA LEU A 62 15.57 -2.03 8.15
C LEU A 62 15.73 -3.38 8.85
N THR A 63 15.74 -3.36 10.19
CA THR A 63 15.73 -4.59 10.98
C THR A 63 14.32 -5.19 11.03
N ASP A 64 14.24 -6.48 11.35
CA ASP A 64 12.95 -7.17 11.52
C ASP A 64 12.05 -6.49 12.57
N ASP A 65 12.62 -6.00 13.66
CA ASP A 65 11.89 -5.28 14.71
C ASP A 65 11.35 -3.93 14.23
N GLN A 66 12.13 -3.19 13.41
CA GLN A 66 11.67 -1.94 12.80
C GLN A 66 10.51 -2.21 11.84
N ILE A 67 10.62 -3.23 11.00
CA ILE A 67 9.57 -3.62 10.06
C ILE A 67 8.28 -3.99 10.82
N LYS A 68 8.41 -4.79 11.88
CA LYS A 68 7.28 -5.17 12.73
C LYS A 68 6.62 -3.95 13.37
N SER A 69 7.41 -3.03 13.93
CA SER A 69 6.92 -1.78 14.53
C SER A 69 6.15 -0.92 13.51
N ILE A 70 6.68 -0.77 12.29
CA ILE A 70 6.00 -0.06 11.19
C ILE A 70 4.69 -0.77 10.83
N CYS A 71 4.68 -2.10 10.71
CA CYS A 71 3.47 -2.84 10.33
C CYS A 71 2.37 -2.75 11.39
N VAL A 72 2.74 -2.66 12.68
CA VAL A 72 1.77 -2.43 13.77
C VAL A 72 1.20 -1.01 13.68
N SER A 73 2.01 0.00 13.38
CA SER A 73 1.56 1.40 13.38
C SER A 73 0.59 1.75 12.24
N VAL A 74 0.71 1.10 11.08
CA VAL A 74 -0.12 1.34 9.88
C VAL A 74 -1.42 0.53 9.84
N ASN A 75 -1.65 -0.34 10.83
CA ASN A 75 -2.90 -1.07 11.05
C ASN A 75 -3.59 -1.62 9.78
N GLY A 76 -2.91 -2.46 9.01
CA GLY A 76 -3.51 -3.07 7.83
C GLY A 76 -3.49 -2.20 6.56
N CYS A 77 -3.01 -0.95 6.62
CA CYS A 77 -3.00 -0.05 5.47
C CYS A 77 -1.70 -0.16 4.66
N PHE A 78 -1.74 -0.89 3.54
CA PHE A 78 -0.57 -1.02 2.64
C PHE A 78 -0.12 0.33 2.06
N ARG A 79 -1.04 1.27 1.82
CA ARG A 79 -0.69 2.60 1.33
C ARG A 79 0.16 3.36 2.34
N GLU A 80 -0.24 3.34 3.61
CA GLU A 80 0.53 3.99 4.68
C GLU A 80 1.88 3.31 4.90
N LEU A 81 1.92 1.96 4.85
CA LEU A 81 3.18 1.21 4.88
C LEU A 81 4.17 1.71 3.83
N LEU A 82 3.73 1.82 2.57
CA LEU A 82 4.57 2.29 1.47
C LEU A 82 5.07 3.72 1.68
N ILE A 83 4.20 4.62 2.15
CA ILE A 83 4.57 6.01 2.47
C ILE A 83 5.65 6.05 3.57
N VAL A 84 5.53 5.21 4.61
CA VAL A 84 6.51 5.16 5.70
C VAL A 84 7.85 4.60 5.20
N LEU A 85 7.84 3.53 4.40
CA LEU A 85 9.05 2.95 3.81
C LEU A 85 9.75 3.95 2.86
N GLU A 86 8.99 4.67 2.04
CA GLU A 86 9.50 5.71 1.15
C GLU A 86 10.17 6.85 1.93
N ARG A 87 9.55 7.29 3.04
CA ARG A 87 10.16 8.29 3.94
C ARG A 87 11.48 7.80 4.52
N HIS A 88 11.56 6.53 4.92
CA HIS A 88 12.81 5.93 5.37
C HIS A 88 13.89 5.97 4.28
N ALA A 89 13.55 5.59 3.05
CA ALA A 89 14.46 5.63 1.91
C ALA A 89 14.99 7.05 1.63
N ASN A 90 14.10 8.03 1.62
CA ASN A 90 14.44 9.43 1.36
C ASN A 90 15.34 10.01 2.45
N ASN A 91 15.05 9.75 3.72
CA ASN A 91 15.88 10.20 4.84
C ASN A 91 17.31 9.66 4.75
N GLN A 92 17.49 8.41 4.30
CA GLN A 92 18.82 7.85 4.09
C GLN A 92 19.57 8.52 2.94
N ARG A 93 18.91 8.72 1.79
CA ARG A 93 19.52 9.43 0.65
C ARG A 93 19.97 10.84 1.04
N SER A 94 19.17 11.54 1.84
CA SER A 94 19.50 12.86 2.35
C SER A 94 20.68 12.86 3.34
N GLN A 95 20.86 11.81 4.15
CA GLN A 95 22.01 11.71 5.05
C GLN A 95 23.31 11.41 4.30
N SER A 96 23.26 10.52 3.31
CA SER A 96 24.43 10.16 2.49
C SER A 96 24.96 11.33 1.68
N SER A 97 24.08 12.19 1.14
CA SER A 97 24.48 13.39 0.40
C SER A 97 25.08 14.48 1.28
N VAL A 98 24.63 14.60 2.53
CA VAL A 98 25.22 15.55 3.50
C VAL A 98 26.63 15.11 3.92
N GLN A 99 26.88 13.81 4.10
CA GLN A 99 28.20 13.30 4.50
C GLN A 99 29.28 13.50 3.43
N GLN A 100 28.96 13.45 2.14
CA GLN A 100 29.94 13.66 1.06
C GLN A 100 30.51 15.08 1.03
N ASN A 101 29.76 16.09 1.50
CA ASN A 101 30.19 17.49 1.51
C ASN A 101 31.15 17.85 2.66
N ILE A 102 31.44 16.93 3.59
CA ILE A 102 32.25 17.23 4.80
C ILE A 102 33.67 16.66 4.70
N THR A 103 34.00 15.92 3.63
CA THR A 103 35.35 15.38 3.42
C THR A 103 36.24 16.42 2.72
N PRO A 104 37.25 17.03 3.38
CA PRO A 104 38.13 17.97 2.70
C PRO A 104 39.04 17.24 1.70
N PRO A 105 39.39 17.86 0.57
CA PRO A 105 40.31 17.26 -0.39
C PRO A 105 41.68 17.07 0.27
N THR A 106 42.09 15.83 0.48
CA THR A 106 43.48 15.48 0.78
C THR A 106 44.35 15.95 -0.37
N LYS A 107 45.12 17.02 -0.15
CA LYS A 107 46.19 17.46 -1.05
C LYS A 107 47.17 16.30 -1.25
N PRO A 108 47.51 15.94 -2.50
CA PRO A 108 48.66 15.07 -2.74
C PRO A 108 49.95 15.81 -2.37
N ALA A 109 50.87 15.06 -1.75
CA ALA A 109 52.22 15.48 -1.38
C ALA A 109 53.13 15.64 -2.60
#